data_AF-A0A1E4S344-F1
#
_entry.id   AF-A0A1E4S344-F1
#
_cell.length_a   1.000
_cell.length_b   1.000
_cell.length_c   1.000
_cell.angle_alpha   90.00
_cell.angle_beta   90.00
_cell.angle_gamma   90.00
#
_symmetry.space_group_name_H-M   'P 1'
#
loop_
_entity.id
_entity.type
_entity.pdbx_description
1 polymer ?
#
loop_
_entity_poly.entity_id
_entity_poly.type
_entity_poly.pdbx_seq_one_letter_code
_entity_poly.pdbx_strand_id
1 'polypeptide(L)'
;MSTNSQSEEPIAIQSQDPSTSLLVEQNELLDTEFSKALESIDSLIALYSIQPDDEGAREQCSDLLKALRHNQLPLAQGSAKLLDLERRFHEAYMDKLKELSLLEETSYSHVSKNNKIFFEQRMKSLQVLELEKSLGKISNIELSSGERLDVSLSKERVMELLEAERKERAIVSFKNEDLLKPEIKDLRRDYDTWGKRDNELKRYLVDDLEAMDKKVKAIVTKEKWA
;
A
#
# COMPACT_ATOMS: atom_id res chain seq x y z
N MET A 1 -53.85 33.99 -38.67
CA MET A 1 -53.87 32.56 -39.05
C MET A 1 -52.59 32.32 -39.82
N SER A 2 -51.60 31.55 -39.39
CA SER A 2 -51.63 30.35 -38.55
C SER A 2 -50.36 30.26 -37.71
N THR A 3 -50.53 29.63 -36.56
CA THR A 3 -49.56 29.23 -35.54
C THR A 3 -48.45 28.34 -36.10
N ASN A 4 -47.18 28.63 -35.79
CA ASN A 4 -46.14 27.61 -35.80
C ASN A 4 -45.63 27.46 -34.36
N SER A 5 -46.43 26.77 -33.56
CA SER A 5 -46.02 26.26 -32.25
C SER A 5 -45.07 25.10 -32.51
N GLN A 6 -43.76 25.37 -32.49
CA GLN A 6 -42.79 24.31 -32.28
C GLN A 6 -42.92 23.87 -30.82
N SER A 7 -43.68 22.81 -30.62
CA SER A 7 -43.60 21.98 -29.42
C SER A 7 -42.17 21.44 -29.35
N GLU A 8 -41.36 22.02 -28.47
CA GLU A 8 -40.18 21.35 -27.93
C GLU A 8 -40.69 20.09 -27.21
N GLU A 9 -40.64 18.97 -27.91
CA GLU A 9 -40.75 17.67 -27.24
C GLU A 9 -39.59 17.58 -26.25
N PRO A 10 -39.87 17.27 -24.97
CA PRO A 10 -38.80 17.11 -23.99
C PRO A 10 -37.95 15.94 -24.46
N ILE A 11 -36.65 16.19 -24.68
CA ILE A 11 -35.67 15.13 -24.90
C ILE A 11 -35.75 14.23 -23.68
N ALA A 12 -36.38 13.07 -23.86
CA ALA A 12 -36.45 12.06 -22.83
C ALA A 12 -35.00 11.61 -22.55
N ILE A 13 -34.45 12.06 -21.43
CA ILE A 13 -33.23 11.52 -20.83
C ILE A 13 -33.61 10.11 -20.35
N GLN A 14 -33.63 9.15 -21.28
CA GLN A 14 -33.89 7.74 -21.00
C GLN A 14 -32.83 6.87 -21.66
N SER A 15 -31.62 7.01 -21.14
CA SER A 15 -30.82 5.85 -20.75
C SER A 15 -29.93 6.32 -19.59
N GLN A 16 -30.12 5.76 -18.39
CA GLN A 16 -29.12 5.92 -17.35
C GLN A 16 -27.85 5.24 -17.90
N ASP A 17 -26.85 6.04 -18.24
CA ASP A 17 -25.57 5.54 -18.71
C ASP A 17 -24.99 4.66 -17.59
N PRO A 18 -24.75 3.36 -17.82
CA PRO A 18 -24.26 2.44 -16.79
C PRO A 18 -22.93 2.92 -16.18
N SER A 19 -22.15 3.73 -16.91
CA SER A 19 -20.94 4.36 -16.37
C SER A 19 -21.24 5.44 -15.33
N THR A 20 -22.28 6.24 -15.53
CA THR A 20 -22.71 7.26 -14.56
C THR A 20 -23.29 6.63 -13.30
N SER A 21 -24.01 5.51 -13.40
CA SER A 21 -24.50 4.80 -12.21
C SER A 21 -23.35 4.18 -11.40
N LEU A 22 -22.33 3.62 -12.07
CA LEU A 22 -21.15 3.07 -11.39
C LEU A 22 -20.34 4.16 -10.67
N LEU A 23 -20.20 5.33 -11.28
CA LEU A 23 -19.50 6.47 -10.67
C LEU A 23 -20.25 7.03 -9.46
N VAL A 24 -21.58 7.11 -9.52
CA VAL A 24 -22.41 7.52 -8.37
C VAL A 24 -22.27 6.53 -7.22
N GLU A 25 -22.39 5.23 -7.50
CA GLU A 25 -22.22 4.17 -6.48
C GLU A 25 -20.81 4.19 -5.87
N GLN A 26 -19.78 4.40 -6.68
CA GLN A 26 -18.39 4.51 -6.21
C GLN A 26 -18.20 5.73 -5.30
N ASN A 27 -18.80 6.87 -5.65
CA ASN A 27 -18.64 8.10 -4.88
C ASN A 27 -19.36 8.02 -3.53
N GLU A 28 -20.59 7.50 -3.51
CA GLU A 28 -21.35 7.26 -2.27
C GLU A 28 -20.62 6.30 -1.33
N LEU A 29 -20.02 5.24 -1.90
CA LEU A 29 -19.23 4.28 -1.13
C LEU A 29 -17.93 4.91 -0.62
N LEU A 30 -17.25 5.74 -1.42
CA LEU A 30 -16.04 6.45 -0.97
C LEU A 30 -16.33 7.36 0.21
N ASP A 31 -17.39 8.18 0.15
CA ASP A 31 -17.75 9.11 1.22
C ASP A 31 -18.05 8.36 2.54
N THR A 32 -18.75 7.23 2.45
CA THR A 32 -19.04 6.39 3.63
C THR A 32 -17.79 5.70 4.19
N GLU A 33 -16.92 5.17 3.33
CA GLU A 33 -15.70 4.49 3.79
C GLU A 33 -14.65 5.48 4.30
N PHE A 34 -14.53 6.68 3.73
CA PHE A 34 -13.69 7.75 4.27
C PHE A 34 -14.13 8.18 5.67
N SER A 35 -15.44 8.35 5.88
CA SER A 35 -15.98 8.71 7.19
C SER A 35 -15.63 7.67 8.25
N LYS A 36 -15.81 6.38 7.94
CA LYS A 36 -15.44 5.27 8.84
C LYS A 36 -13.93 5.16 9.09
N ALA A 37 -13.13 5.46 8.07
CA ALA A 37 -11.67 5.45 8.18
C ALA A 37 -11.20 6.56 9.13
N LEU A 38 -11.77 7.77 9.01
CA LEU A 38 -11.50 8.88 9.92
C LEU A 38 -11.88 8.54 11.36
N GLU A 39 -13.08 7.99 11.60
CA GLU A 39 -13.50 7.56 12.94
C GLU A 39 -12.55 6.50 13.55
N SER A 40 -12.03 5.60 12.71
CA SER A 40 -11.07 4.57 13.14
C SER A 40 -9.70 5.17 13.44
N ILE A 41 -9.26 6.16 12.67
CA ILE A 41 -8.02 6.91 12.93
C ILE A 41 -8.14 7.69 14.25
N ASP A 42 -9.25 8.39 14.47
CA ASP A 42 -9.50 9.13 15.71
C ASP A 42 -9.51 8.19 16.92
N SER A 43 -10.11 7.00 16.79
CA SER A 43 -10.11 5.97 17.82
C SER A 43 -8.70 5.41 18.10
N LEU A 44 -7.86 5.26 17.07
CA LEU A 44 -6.45 4.88 17.25
C LEU A 44 -5.66 5.98 17.95
N ILE A 45 -5.82 7.23 17.53
CA ILE A 45 -5.15 8.37 18.16
C ILE A 45 -5.52 8.44 19.65
N ALA A 46 -6.81 8.31 19.98
CA ALA A 46 -7.29 8.28 21.35
C ALA A 46 -6.66 7.11 22.14
N LEU A 47 -6.56 5.92 21.54
CA LEU A 47 -5.97 4.75 22.18
C LEU A 47 -4.47 4.93 22.47
N TYR A 48 -3.70 5.47 21.51
CA TYR A 48 -2.28 5.72 21.67
C TYR A 48 -1.96 6.92 22.59
N SER A 49 -2.95 7.75 22.89
CA SER A 49 -2.81 8.88 23.81
C SER A 49 -3.00 8.49 25.28
N ILE A 50 -3.50 7.29 25.56
CA ILE A 50 -3.70 6.80 26.93
C ILE A 50 -2.34 6.41 27.53
N GLN A 51 -2.06 6.93 28.74
CA GLN A 51 -0.82 6.58 29.44
C GLN A 51 -0.87 5.12 29.93
N PRO A 52 0.22 4.36 29.77
CA PRO A 52 0.24 2.94 30.14
C PRO A 52 0.08 2.68 31.64
N ASP A 53 0.30 3.68 32.49
CA ASP A 53 0.22 3.58 33.95
C ASP A 53 -1.11 4.10 34.53
N ASP A 54 -2.06 4.52 33.68
CA ASP A 54 -3.36 5.02 34.12
C ASP A 54 -4.37 3.87 34.29
N GLU A 55 -4.50 3.39 35.54
CA GLU A 55 -5.47 2.33 35.90
C GLU A 55 -6.94 2.75 35.67
N GLY A 56 -7.24 4.06 35.62
CA GLY A 56 -8.58 4.60 35.39
C GLY A 56 -9.01 4.57 33.92
N ALA A 57 -8.06 4.46 32.98
CA ALA A 57 -8.33 4.48 31.53
C ALA A 57 -8.65 3.09 30.94
N ARG A 58 -8.71 2.04 31.76
CA ARG A 58 -8.87 0.65 31.31
C ARG A 58 -10.18 0.37 30.59
N GLU A 59 -11.27 0.99 31.04
CA GLU A 59 -12.60 0.87 30.41
C GLU A 59 -12.63 1.59 29.05
N GLN A 60 -12.07 2.80 29.01
CA GLN A 60 -11.91 3.59 27.77
C GLN A 60 -11.05 2.85 26.72
N CYS A 61 -9.93 2.25 27.13
CA CYS A 61 -9.12 1.38 26.26
C CYS A 61 -9.92 0.21 25.69
N SER A 62 -10.70 -0.47 26.52
CA SER A 62 -11.54 -1.59 26.10
C SER A 62 -12.58 -1.16 25.06
N ASP A 63 -13.23 -0.02 25.27
CA ASP A 63 -14.28 0.46 24.37
C ASP A 63 -13.72 0.98 23.04
N LEU A 64 -12.55 1.63 23.05
CA LEU A 64 -11.83 2.01 21.83
C LEU A 64 -11.39 0.78 21.02
N LEU A 65 -10.88 -0.27 21.68
CA LEU A 65 -10.53 -1.52 21.01
C LEU A 65 -11.75 -2.23 20.41
N LYS A 66 -12.91 -2.19 21.08
CA LYS A 66 -14.17 -2.72 20.53
C LYS A 66 -14.63 -1.92 19.31
N ALA A 67 -14.57 -0.60 19.36
CA ALA A 67 -14.93 0.28 18.25
C ALA A 67 -14.03 0.02 17.03
N LEU A 68 -12.71 -0.07 17.24
CA LEU A 68 -11.75 -0.39 16.17
C LEU A 68 -12.01 -1.76 15.55
N ARG A 69 -12.29 -2.77 16.38
CA ARG A 69 -12.62 -4.11 15.89
C ARG A 69 -13.94 -4.15 15.12
N HIS A 70 -14.91 -3.32 15.52
CA HIS A 70 -16.19 -3.20 14.83
C HIS A 70 -16.04 -2.55 13.44
N ASN A 71 -15.16 -1.57 13.31
CA ASN A 71 -14.94 -0.83 12.05
C ASN A 71 -13.99 -1.55 11.07
N GLN A 72 -13.11 -2.44 11.56
CA GLN A 72 -12.13 -3.13 10.72
C GLN A 72 -12.75 -4.00 9.62
N LEU A 73 -13.80 -4.78 9.93
CA LEU A 73 -14.43 -5.67 8.97
C LEU A 73 -15.24 -4.90 7.90
N PRO A 74 -16.08 -3.90 8.25
CA PRO A 74 -16.73 -3.03 7.29
C PRO A 74 -15.75 -2.32 6.34
N LEU A 75 -14.64 -1.76 6.86
CA LEU A 75 -13.62 -1.08 6.03
C LEU A 75 -12.98 -2.03 5.01
N ALA A 76 -12.65 -3.25 5.43
CA ALA A 76 -12.10 -4.26 4.51
C ALA A 76 -13.11 -4.65 3.41
N GLN A 77 -14.40 -4.78 3.77
CA GLN A 77 -15.47 -5.08 2.82
C GLN A 77 -15.75 -3.91 1.87
N GLY A 78 -15.74 -2.67 2.37
CA GLY A 78 -15.89 -1.46 1.57
C GLY A 78 -14.76 -1.28 0.57
N SER A 79 -13.51 -1.46 1.02
CA SER A 79 -12.33 -1.45 0.15
C SER A 79 -12.40 -2.50 -0.97
N ALA A 80 -12.82 -3.73 -0.65
CA ALA A 80 -12.99 -4.78 -1.65
C ALA A 80 -14.08 -4.44 -2.69
N LYS A 81 -15.19 -3.82 -2.25
CA LYS A 81 -16.26 -3.36 -3.14
C LYS A 81 -15.81 -2.22 -4.04
N LEU A 82 -15.03 -1.26 -3.53
CA LEU A 82 -14.47 -0.17 -4.33
C LEU A 82 -13.58 -0.70 -5.46
N LEU A 83 -12.75 -1.70 -5.18
CA LEU A 83 -11.92 -2.36 -6.19
C LEU A 83 -12.77 -3.08 -7.25
N ASP A 84 -13.88 -3.72 -6.87
CA ASP A 84 -14.78 -4.37 -7.82
C ASP A 84 -15.48 -3.35 -8.72
N LEU A 85 -15.93 -2.22 -8.16
CA LEU A 85 -16.55 -1.12 -8.91
C LEU A 85 -15.57 -0.47 -9.90
N GLU A 86 -14.33 -0.22 -9.47
CA GLU A 86 -13.27 0.33 -10.33
C GLU A 86 -12.97 -0.63 -11.50
N ARG A 87 -12.88 -1.93 -11.23
CA ARG A 87 -12.70 -2.95 -12.29
C ARG A 87 -13.85 -2.91 -13.30
N ARG A 88 -15.10 -2.90 -12.83
CA ARG A 88 -16.29 -2.86 -13.70
C ARG A 88 -16.36 -1.59 -14.54
N PHE A 89 -16.01 -0.45 -13.95
CA PHE A 89 -15.94 0.81 -14.68
C PHE A 89 -14.90 0.74 -15.79
N HIS A 90 -13.71 0.20 -15.49
CA HIS A 90 -12.65 0.04 -16.48
C HIS A 90 -13.05 -0.91 -17.63
N GLU A 91 -13.70 -2.03 -17.30
CA GLU A 91 -14.25 -2.97 -18.29
C GLU A 91 -15.27 -2.28 -19.22
N ALA A 92 -16.23 -1.54 -18.65
CA ALA A 92 -17.23 -0.79 -19.42
C ALA A 92 -16.60 0.29 -20.32
N TYR A 93 -15.59 1.00 -19.82
CA TYR A 93 -14.82 1.98 -20.59
C TYR A 93 -14.11 1.35 -21.78
N MET A 94 -13.44 0.20 -21.56
CA MET A 94 -12.74 -0.54 -22.61
C MET A 94 -13.70 -1.05 -23.68
N ASP A 95 -14.90 -1.49 -23.31
CA ASP A 95 -15.90 -1.93 -24.28
C ASP A 95 -16.46 -0.77 -25.12
N LYS A 96 -16.62 0.41 -24.52
CA LYS A 96 -16.99 1.63 -25.27
C LYS A 96 -15.88 2.09 -26.22
N LEU A 97 -14.61 1.97 -25.84
CA LEU A 97 -13.49 2.23 -26.73
C LEU A 97 -13.47 1.27 -27.93
N LYS A 98 -13.75 -0.02 -27.70
CA LYS A 98 -13.86 -1.00 -28.79
C LYS A 98 -15.00 -0.66 -29.74
N GLU A 99 -16.17 -0.33 -29.20
CA GLU A 99 -17.34 0.08 -30.00
C GLU A 99 -17.02 1.29 -30.88
N LEU A 100 -16.36 2.30 -30.32
CA LEU A 100 -15.92 3.49 -31.05
C LEU A 100 -14.91 3.13 -32.15
N SER A 101 -13.93 2.28 -31.85
CA SER A 101 -12.95 1.85 -32.85
C SER A 101 -13.59 1.10 -34.04
N LEU A 102 -14.62 0.30 -33.77
CA LEU A 102 -15.33 -0.48 -34.78
C LEU A 102 -16.25 0.41 -35.63
N LEU A 103 -16.86 1.43 -35.01
CA LEU A 103 -17.63 2.46 -35.71
C LEU A 103 -16.73 3.31 -36.62
N GLU A 104 -15.53 3.66 -36.15
CA GLU A 104 -14.55 4.39 -36.96
C GLU A 104 -14.04 3.54 -38.12
N GLU A 105 -13.68 2.27 -37.90
CA GLU A 105 -13.25 1.35 -38.96
C GLU A 105 -14.33 1.18 -40.05
N THR A 106 -15.59 1.03 -39.64
CA THR A 106 -16.72 0.93 -40.58
C THR A 106 -16.95 2.24 -41.33
N SER A 107 -16.87 3.40 -40.67
CA SER A 107 -16.95 4.72 -41.31
C SER A 107 -15.85 4.94 -42.35
N TYR A 108 -14.60 4.54 -42.06
CA TYR A 108 -13.50 4.63 -43.03
C TYR A 108 -13.59 3.62 -44.17
N SER A 109 -14.16 2.44 -43.94
CA SER A 109 -14.43 1.46 -44.99
C SER A 109 -15.37 2.00 -46.09
N HIS A 110 -16.22 2.97 -45.75
CA HIS A 110 -17.10 3.67 -46.68
C HIS A 110 -16.43 4.83 -47.43
N VAL A 111 -15.27 5.33 -47.00
CA VAL A 111 -14.69 6.59 -47.53
C VAL A 111 -13.46 6.40 -48.41
N SER A 112 -12.61 5.39 -48.20
CA SER A 112 -11.56 4.92 -49.14
C SER A 112 -10.54 4.03 -48.42
N LYS A 113 -10.04 2.97 -49.10
CA LYS A 113 -9.00 2.05 -48.57
C LYS A 113 -7.72 2.76 -48.10
N ASN A 114 -7.39 3.93 -48.65
CA ASN A 114 -6.20 4.68 -48.22
C ASN A 114 -6.38 5.31 -46.84
N ASN A 115 -7.60 5.70 -46.45
CA ASN A 115 -7.86 6.29 -45.13
C ASN A 115 -7.79 5.26 -44.00
N LYS A 116 -8.11 3.99 -44.29
CA LYS A 116 -7.92 2.88 -43.34
C LYS A 116 -6.44 2.72 -42.95
N ILE A 117 -5.53 2.83 -43.91
CA ILE A 117 -4.08 2.73 -43.65
C ILE A 117 -3.58 3.88 -42.78
N PHE A 118 -4.03 5.11 -43.04
CA PHE A 118 -3.68 6.27 -42.21
C PHE A 118 -4.26 6.18 -40.79
N PHE A 119 -5.46 5.64 -40.66
CA PHE A 119 -6.07 5.38 -39.35
C PHE A 119 -5.33 4.29 -38.58
N GLU A 120 -5.00 3.16 -39.21
CA GLU A 120 -4.20 2.10 -38.58
C GLU A 120 -2.82 2.62 -38.13
N GLN A 121 -2.17 3.45 -38.94
CA GLN A 121 -0.91 4.11 -38.56
C GLN A 121 -1.11 5.08 -37.39
N ARG A 122 -2.19 5.87 -37.38
CA ARG A 122 -2.51 6.80 -36.29
C ARG A 122 -2.83 6.06 -34.99
N MET A 123 -3.59 4.97 -35.04
CA MET A 123 -3.90 4.14 -33.88
C MET A 123 -2.65 3.47 -33.31
N LYS A 124 -1.78 2.93 -34.17
CA LYS A 124 -0.47 2.42 -33.74
C LYS A 124 0.38 3.51 -33.11
N SER A 125 0.39 4.72 -33.69
CA SER A 125 1.14 5.86 -33.13
C SER A 125 0.58 6.31 -31.78
N LEU A 126 -0.74 6.31 -31.60
CA LEU A 126 -1.38 6.65 -30.32
C LEU A 126 -1.12 5.58 -29.27
N GLN A 127 -1.18 4.30 -29.63
CA GLN A 127 -0.80 3.19 -28.76
C GLN A 127 0.69 3.27 -28.36
N VAL A 128 1.58 3.64 -29.28
CA VAL A 128 3.00 3.86 -28.98
C VAL A 128 3.17 5.06 -28.03
N LEU A 129 2.49 6.17 -28.28
CA LEU A 129 2.51 7.35 -27.39
C LEU A 129 1.97 7.04 -26.00
N GLU A 130 0.93 6.23 -25.90
CA GLU A 130 0.34 5.80 -24.63
C GLU A 130 1.23 4.78 -23.90
N LEU A 131 1.90 3.89 -24.64
CA LEU A 131 2.94 3.01 -24.12
C LEU A 131 4.15 3.82 -23.63
N GLU A 132 4.61 4.83 -24.35
CA GLU A 132 5.69 5.73 -23.90
C GLU A 132 5.31 6.52 -22.64
N LYS A 133 4.04 6.94 -22.54
CA LYS A 133 3.53 7.64 -21.36
C LYS A 133 3.38 6.72 -20.14
N SER A 134 2.96 5.47 -20.36
CA SER A 134 2.74 4.47 -19.30
C SER A 134 4.02 3.75 -18.86
N LEU A 135 5.01 3.60 -19.75
CA LEU A 135 6.33 3.08 -19.40
C LEU A 135 7.20 4.11 -18.67
N GLY A 136 6.84 5.40 -18.72
CA GLY A 136 7.67 6.48 -18.21
C GLY A 136 9.03 6.54 -18.92
N LYS A 137 9.90 7.49 -18.52
CA LYS A 137 11.31 7.42 -18.91
C LYS A 137 11.89 6.16 -18.29
N ILE A 138 11.98 5.07 -19.05
CA ILE A 138 12.75 3.88 -18.69
C ILE A 138 14.19 4.36 -18.52
N SER A 139 14.57 4.61 -17.27
CA SER A 139 15.95 4.88 -16.92
C SER A 139 16.69 3.55 -16.96
N ASN A 140 17.92 3.57 -17.48
CA ASN A 140 18.76 2.37 -17.54
C ASN A 140 18.78 1.72 -16.16
N ILE A 141 18.44 0.43 -16.11
CA ILE A 141 18.54 -0.34 -14.87
C ILE A 141 20.01 -0.72 -14.73
N GLU A 142 20.69 -0.13 -13.75
CA GLU A 142 22.03 -0.58 -13.35
C GLU A 142 21.88 -1.89 -12.58
N LEU A 143 22.49 -2.94 -13.12
CA LEU A 143 22.55 -4.26 -12.50
C LEU A 143 23.64 -4.26 -11.41
N SER A 144 23.55 -5.22 -10.49
CA SER A 144 24.57 -5.48 -9.45
C SER A 144 25.97 -5.72 -10.01
N SER A 145 26.06 -6.20 -11.26
CA SER A 145 27.31 -6.40 -12.01
C SER A 145 27.94 -5.11 -12.54
N GLY A 146 27.25 -3.97 -12.45
CA GLY A 146 27.65 -2.70 -13.07
C GLY A 146 27.30 -2.60 -14.56
N GLU A 147 26.69 -3.63 -15.15
CA GLU A 147 26.16 -3.58 -16.52
C GLU A 147 24.82 -2.85 -16.56
N ARG A 148 24.56 -2.12 -17.65
CA ARG A 148 23.34 -1.33 -17.85
C ARG A 148 22.41 -2.05 -18.82
N LEU A 149 21.19 -2.31 -18.38
CA LEU A 149 20.10 -2.71 -19.28
C LEU A 149 19.59 -1.47 -20.03
N ASP A 150 19.83 -1.46 -21.34
CA ASP A 150 19.37 -0.44 -22.28
C ASP A 150 18.62 -1.11 -23.45
N VAL A 151 17.74 -0.34 -24.10
CA VAL A 151 16.91 -0.73 -25.25
C VAL A 151 17.75 -1.06 -26.50
N SER A 152 19.03 -0.67 -26.51
CA SER A 152 19.99 -0.99 -27.57
C SER A 152 20.48 -2.44 -27.54
N LEU A 153 20.22 -3.19 -26.46
CA LEU A 153 20.67 -4.58 -26.32
C LEU A 153 19.76 -5.55 -27.09
N SER A 154 20.35 -6.59 -27.67
CA SER A 154 19.59 -7.65 -28.30
C SER A 154 18.78 -8.44 -27.26
N LYS A 155 17.68 -9.06 -27.70
CA LYS A 155 16.83 -9.90 -26.84
C LYS A 155 17.62 -11.01 -26.15
N GLU A 156 18.55 -11.66 -26.86
CA GLU A 156 19.39 -12.70 -26.26
C GLU A 156 20.28 -12.15 -25.15
N ARG A 157 20.91 -10.99 -25.37
CA ARG A 157 21.80 -10.37 -24.38
C ARG A 157 21.06 -9.90 -23.14
N VAL A 158 19.85 -9.37 -23.30
CA VAL A 158 18.97 -8.99 -22.17
C VAL A 158 18.62 -10.21 -21.33
N MET A 159 18.28 -11.34 -21.96
CA MET A 159 17.94 -12.57 -21.25
C MET A 159 19.12 -13.15 -20.49
N GLU A 160 20.33 -13.15 -21.08
CA GLU A 160 21.55 -13.59 -20.39
C GLU A 160 21.82 -12.78 -19.12
N LEU A 161 21.68 -11.45 -19.20
CA LEU A 161 21.91 -10.56 -18.07
C LEU A 161 20.88 -10.74 -16.96
N LEU A 162 19.61 -10.92 -17.33
CA LEU A 162 18.55 -11.20 -16.37
C LEU A 162 18.74 -12.55 -15.67
N GLU A 163 19.21 -13.58 -16.39
CA GLU A 163 19.51 -14.88 -15.79
C GLU A 163 20.71 -14.83 -14.84
N ALA A 164 21.76 -14.10 -15.21
CA ALA A 164 22.92 -13.88 -14.35
C ALA A 164 22.53 -13.15 -13.06
N GLU A 165 21.75 -12.07 -13.18
CA GLU A 165 21.27 -11.30 -12.03
C GLU A 165 20.34 -12.12 -11.14
N ARG A 166 19.43 -12.90 -11.73
CA ARG A 166 18.52 -13.79 -10.98
C ARG A 166 19.30 -14.81 -10.15
N LYS A 167 20.37 -15.39 -10.72
CA LYS A 167 21.24 -16.33 -9.99
C LYS A 167 22.00 -15.63 -8.85
N GLU A 168 22.52 -14.43 -9.11
CA GLU A 168 23.23 -13.65 -8.09
C GLU A 168 22.32 -13.26 -6.92
N ARG A 169 21.12 -12.75 -7.21
CA ARG A 169 20.09 -12.44 -6.21
C ARG A 169 19.68 -13.68 -5.41
N ALA A 170 19.56 -14.84 -6.05
CA ALA A 170 19.26 -16.09 -5.36
C ALA A 170 20.37 -16.51 -4.39
N ILE A 171 21.64 -16.36 -4.77
CA ILE A 171 22.79 -16.65 -3.90
C ILE A 171 22.83 -15.70 -2.70
N VAL A 172 22.60 -14.40 -2.91
CA VAL A 172 22.56 -13.41 -1.83
C VAL A 172 21.39 -13.67 -0.89
N SER A 173 20.20 -13.97 -1.42
CA SER A 173 19.03 -14.34 -0.63
C SER A 173 19.32 -15.55 0.25
N PHE A 174 19.90 -16.62 -0.32
CA PHE A 174 20.29 -17.81 0.41
C PHE A 174 21.28 -17.50 1.53
N LYS A 175 22.34 -16.73 1.24
CA LYS A 175 23.32 -16.31 2.27
C LYS A 175 22.67 -15.49 3.39
N ASN A 176 21.76 -14.58 3.05
CA ASN A 176 21.09 -13.75 4.04
C ASN A 176 20.11 -14.55 4.91
N GLU A 177 19.32 -15.43 4.32
CA GLU A 177 18.27 -16.16 5.03
C GLU A 177 18.80 -17.38 5.80
N ASP A 178 19.71 -18.16 5.22
CA ASP A 178 20.13 -19.43 5.80
C ASP A 178 21.42 -19.33 6.61
N LEU A 179 22.29 -18.34 6.32
CA LEU A 179 23.55 -18.17 7.06
C LEU A 179 23.48 -17.01 8.05
N LEU A 180 23.15 -15.79 7.58
CA LEU A 180 23.26 -14.60 8.41
C LEU A 180 22.08 -14.43 9.39
N LYS A 181 20.86 -14.77 8.99
CA LYS A 181 19.68 -14.61 9.85
C LYS A 181 19.72 -15.48 11.12
N PRO A 182 20.16 -16.75 11.08
CA PRO A 182 20.40 -17.54 12.28
C PRO A 182 21.50 -16.94 13.16
N GLU A 183 22.62 -16.53 12.57
CA GLU A 183 23.77 -15.96 13.29
C GLU A 183 23.40 -14.65 14.01
N ILE A 184 22.62 -13.78 13.36
CA ILE A 184 22.07 -12.56 13.98
C ILE A 184 21.11 -12.91 15.13
N LYS A 185 20.31 -13.97 14.99
CA LYS A 185 19.38 -14.39 16.03
C LYS A 185 20.11 -14.91 17.26
N ASP A 186 21.19 -15.67 17.07
CA ASP A 186 22.04 -16.16 18.14
C ASP A 186 22.77 -15.01 18.84
N LEU A 187 23.35 -14.08 18.08
CA LEU A 187 23.98 -12.87 18.63
C LEU A 187 22.99 -11.99 19.43
N ARG A 188 21.74 -11.85 18.96
CA ARG A 188 20.69 -11.14 19.71
C ARG A 188 20.37 -11.83 21.04
N ARG A 189 20.29 -13.16 21.04
CA ARG A 189 20.05 -13.94 22.26
C ARG A 189 21.20 -13.79 23.26
N ASP A 190 22.43 -13.79 22.78
CA ASP A 190 23.60 -13.55 23.62
C ASP A 190 23.60 -12.13 24.19
N TYR A 191 23.29 -11.13 23.36
CA TYR A 191 23.17 -9.74 23.81
C TYR A 191 22.10 -9.56 24.89
N ASP A 192 20.92 -10.17 24.73
CA ASP A 192 19.86 -10.13 25.75
C ASP A 192 20.31 -10.80 27.06
N THR A 193 21.11 -11.87 26.97
CA THR A 193 21.66 -12.55 28.14
C THR A 193 22.67 -11.65 28.87
N TRP A 194 23.52 -10.94 28.12
CA TRP A 194 24.43 -9.95 28.68
C TRP A 194 23.68 -8.77 29.31
N GLY A 195 22.62 -8.27 28.68
CA GLY A 195 21.78 -7.21 29.22
C GLY A 195 21.10 -7.59 30.54
N LYS A 196 20.64 -8.84 30.67
CA LYS A 196 20.11 -9.35 31.94
C LYS A 196 21.17 -9.39 33.03
N ARG A 197 22.37 -9.87 32.72
CA ARG A 197 23.50 -9.91 33.67
C ARG A 197 23.95 -8.50 34.10
N ASP A 198 23.96 -7.54 33.18
CA ASP A 198 24.28 -6.14 33.50
C ASP A 198 23.24 -5.53 34.46
N ASN A 199 21.95 -5.82 34.24
CA ASN A 199 20.89 -5.40 35.15
C ASN A 199 20.97 -6.08 36.53
N GLU A 200 21.33 -7.36 36.58
CA GLU A 200 21.59 -8.07 37.85
C GLU A 200 22.78 -7.48 38.60
N LEU A 201 23.87 -7.15 37.90
CA LEU A 201 25.04 -6.47 38.47
C LEU A 201 24.69 -5.09 39.01
N LYS A 202 23.89 -4.30 38.28
CA LYS A 202 23.42 -2.99 38.73
C LYS A 202 22.57 -3.10 40.00
N ARG A 203 21.65 -4.07 40.06
CA ARG A 203 20.86 -4.33 41.27
C ARG A 203 21.74 -4.71 42.45
N TYR A 204 22.70 -5.61 42.26
CA TYR A 204 23.63 -6.00 43.31
C TYR A 204 24.45 -4.80 43.82
N LEU A 205 24.97 -3.97 42.91
CA LEU A 205 25.81 -2.83 43.26
C LEU A 205 25.03 -1.68 43.92
N VAL A 206 23.77 -1.49 43.56
CA VAL A 206 22.96 -0.38 44.09
C VAL A 206 22.13 -0.84 45.29
N ASP A 207 21.29 -1.85 45.12
CA ASP A 207 20.30 -2.21 46.13
C ASP A 207 20.91 -3.05 47.26
N ASP A 208 21.71 -4.06 46.92
CA ASP A 208 22.25 -4.99 47.93
C ASP A 208 23.40 -4.36 48.73
N LEU A 209 24.27 -3.57 48.09
CA LEU A 209 25.33 -2.85 48.79
C LEU A 209 24.81 -1.70 49.65
N GLU A 210 23.80 -0.93 49.21
CA GLU A 210 23.17 0.06 50.08
C GLU A 210 22.46 -0.57 51.27
N ALA A 211 21.82 -1.73 51.07
CA ALA A 211 21.21 -2.49 52.16
C ALA A 211 22.27 -3.02 53.15
N MET A 212 23.43 -3.47 52.66
CA MET A 212 24.57 -3.84 53.52
C MET A 212 25.14 -2.64 54.27
N ASP A 213 25.37 -1.50 53.61
CA ASP A 213 25.88 -0.28 54.24
C ASP A 213 24.95 0.21 55.37
N LYS A 214 23.62 0.18 55.14
CA LYS A 214 22.62 0.47 56.19
C LYS A 214 22.73 -0.50 57.37
N LYS A 215 22.91 -1.81 57.13
CA LYS A 215 23.08 -2.81 58.20
C LYS A 215 24.39 -2.59 58.97
N VAL A 216 25.48 -2.30 58.30
CA VAL A 216 26.79 -2.02 58.93
C VAL A 216 26.71 -0.77 59.79
N LYS A 217 26.14 0.33 59.27
CA LYS A 217 25.95 1.58 60.04
C LYS A 217 25.08 1.37 61.28
N ALA A 218 24.05 0.53 61.20
CA ALA A 218 23.20 0.19 62.35
C ALA A 218 23.94 -0.60 63.45
N ILE A 219 24.92 -1.44 63.09
CA ILE A 219 25.76 -2.17 64.07
C ILE A 219 26.77 -1.21 64.71
N VAL A 220 27.47 -0.40 63.92
CA VAL A 220 28.45 0.58 64.41
C VAL A 220 27.82 1.63 65.33
N THR A 221 26.57 2.03 65.07
CA THR A 221 25.84 2.94 65.96
C THR A 221 25.36 2.26 67.23
N LYS A 222 25.05 0.96 67.23
CA LYS A 222 24.74 0.23 68.47
C LYS A 222 25.96 0.06 69.38
N GLU A 223 27.14 -0.17 68.82
CA GLU A 223 28.40 -0.27 69.61
C GLU A 223 28.85 1.07 70.21
N LYS A 224 28.47 2.22 69.63
CA LYS A 224 28.79 3.55 70.18
C LYS A 224 27.92 3.95 71.37
N TRP A 225 26.84 3.21 71.66
CA TRP A 225 25.85 3.53 72.69
C TRP A 225 25.64 2.37 73.69
N ALA A 226 26.49 1.33 73.61
CA ALA A 226 26.62 0.26 74.60
C ALA A 226 27.91 0.47 75.40
#